data_AF-X1EHF6-F1
#
_entry.id   AF-X1EHF6-F1
#
_cell.length_a   1.000
_cell.length_b   1.000
_cell.length_c   1.000
_cell.angle_alpha   90.00
_cell.angle_beta   90.00
_cell.angle_gamma   90.00
#
_symmetry.space_group_name_H-M   'P 1'
#
loop_
_entity.id
_entity.type
_entity.pdbx_description
1 polymer ?
#
loop_
_entity_poly.entity_id
_entity_poly.type
_entity_poly.pdbx_seq_one_letter_code
_entity_poly.pdbx_strand_id
1 'polypeptide(L)'
;MKKSIIILLSLIFLVLLTTNTWADRVEKVTEESFILDSTGSFSLNNVAGNIMVYSWDKEEVKMIATKSIISWGTDDPEELLDRIKIEITSQSKNFRIHTRYPVFSWIKNARVDYQLWIPEATSVRLESVSGAIQMEEHLNRVYAKTVSGSIKLNNIKGNVEVKTVSGQVSARQIKGRYKG
;
A
#
# COMPACT_ATOMS: atom_id res chain seq x y z
N MET A 1 -1.72 2.04 52.97
CA MET A 1 -0.61 1.75 52.04
C MET A 1 -1.19 1.36 50.69
N LYS A 2 -0.67 1.95 49.61
CA LYS A 2 -1.33 2.08 48.30
C LYS A 2 -1.48 0.74 47.58
N LYS A 3 -2.65 0.55 46.98
CA LYS A 3 -3.01 -0.51 46.03
C LYS A 3 -2.27 -0.25 44.70
N SER A 4 -1.55 -1.24 44.19
CA SER A 4 -1.07 -1.26 42.81
C SER A 4 -1.88 -2.30 42.05
N ILE A 5 -2.87 -1.83 41.30
CA ILE A 5 -3.64 -2.61 40.32
C ILE A 5 -2.83 -2.56 39.02
N ILE A 6 -2.32 -3.71 38.59
CA ILE A 6 -1.73 -3.88 37.26
C ILE A 6 -2.91 -4.06 36.30
N ILE A 7 -3.21 -3.02 35.52
CA ILE A 7 -4.18 -3.10 34.43
C ILE A 7 -3.48 -3.75 33.24
N LEU A 8 -3.75 -5.03 33.03
CA LEU A 8 -3.39 -5.77 31.83
C LEU A 8 -4.37 -5.34 30.72
N LEU A 9 -3.95 -4.44 29.84
CA LEU A 9 -4.70 -4.04 28.65
C LEU A 9 -4.61 -5.17 27.61
N SER A 10 -5.52 -6.13 27.68
CA SER A 10 -5.78 -7.10 26.61
C SER A 10 -6.57 -6.41 25.51
N LEU A 11 -5.90 -6.03 24.41
CA LEU A 11 -6.58 -5.66 23.17
C LEU A 11 -7.14 -6.95 22.56
N ILE A 12 -8.43 -7.18 22.74
CA ILE A 12 -9.18 -8.27 22.11
C ILE A 12 -9.34 -7.90 20.63
N PHE A 13 -8.59 -8.57 19.76
CA PHE A 13 -8.83 -8.53 18.32
C PHE A 13 -9.96 -9.51 17.99
N LEU A 14 -11.19 -8.99 17.88
CA LEU A 14 -12.36 -9.77 17.49
C LEU A 14 -12.28 -10.06 15.99
N VAL A 15 -11.77 -11.23 15.61
CA VAL A 15 -11.86 -11.73 14.23
C VAL A 15 -13.29 -12.23 14.00
N LEU A 16 -14.11 -11.40 13.34
CA LEU A 16 -15.38 -11.83 12.78
C LEU A 16 -15.11 -12.71 11.55
N LEU A 17 -15.17 -14.03 11.73
CA LEU A 17 -15.19 -15.00 10.63
C LEU A 17 -16.50 -14.85 9.87
N THR A 18 -16.49 -14.05 8.81
CA THR A 18 -17.56 -14.07 7.80
C THR A 18 -17.23 -15.16 6.78
N THR A 19 -18.06 -16.19 6.72
CA THR A 19 -17.96 -17.26 5.73
C THR A 19 -18.49 -16.78 4.39
N ASN A 20 -17.66 -16.02 3.65
CA ASN A 20 -18.00 -15.65 2.28
C ASN A 20 -17.65 -16.81 1.35
N THR A 21 -18.63 -17.30 0.60
CA THR A 21 -18.53 -18.35 -0.44
C THR A 21 -17.33 -18.12 -1.37
N TRP A 22 -16.39 -19.07 -1.36
CA TRP A 22 -15.01 -18.92 -1.82
C TRP A 22 -14.87 -18.91 -3.35
N ALA A 23 -14.40 -17.79 -3.91
CA ALA A 23 -13.30 -17.93 -4.85
C ALA A 23 -12.08 -18.25 -3.98
N ASP A 24 -11.62 -19.49 -4.01
CA ASP A 24 -10.54 -19.95 -3.15
C ASP A 24 -9.25 -19.19 -3.55
N ARG A 25 -8.91 -18.18 -2.74
CA ARG A 25 -7.69 -17.39 -2.89
C ARG A 25 -6.81 -17.73 -1.71
N VAL A 26 -5.57 -18.09 -2.01
CA VAL A 26 -4.55 -18.18 -0.98
C VAL A 26 -4.01 -16.77 -0.76
N GLU A 27 -3.92 -16.37 0.50
CA GLU A 27 -3.43 -15.06 0.91
C GLU A 27 -2.30 -15.18 1.93
N LYS A 28 -1.27 -14.33 1.79
CA LYS A 28 -0.21 -14.13 2.77
C LYS A 28 -0.19 -12.65 3.14
N VAL A 29 -0.42 -12.36 4.42
CA VAL A 29 -0.48 -11.00 4.96
C VAL A 29 0.79 -10.70 5.76
N THR A 30 1.38 -9.54 5.52
CA THR A 30 2.53 -9.02 6.25
C THR A 30 2.19 -7.65 6.79
N GLU A 31 2.34 -7.45 8.11
CA GLU A 31 2.16 -6.17 8.78
C GLU A 31 3.48 -5.75 9.42
N GLU A 32 4.03 -4.60 9.00
CA GLU A 32 5.30 -4.09 9.48
C GLU A 32 5.25 -2.56 9.63
N SER A 33 6.05 -2.05 10.56
CA SER A 33 6.18 -0.62 10.85
C SER A 33 7.64 -0.19 10.74
N PHE A 34 7.87 1.00 10.19
CA PHE A 34 9.19 1.53 9.92
C PHE A 34 9.28 3.01 10.25
N ILE A 35 10.44 3.48 10.68
CA ILE A 35 10.66 4.90 10.93
C ILE A 35 10.77 5.65 9.59
N LEU A 36 10.04 6.75 9.46
CA LEU A 36 10.17 7.71 8.37
C LEU A 36 9.88 9.11 8.91
N ASP A 37 10.87 9.99 8.81
CA ASP A 37 10.72 11.37 9.22
C ASP A 37 9.58 12.05 8.46
N SER A 38 8.89 12.98 9.12
CA SER A 38 7.79 13.78 8.57
C SER A 38 8.13 14.49 7.23
N THR A 39 9.41 14.81 7.00
CA THR A 39 9.91 15.49 5.79
C THR A 39 10.59 14.55 4.80
N GLY A 40 10.53 13.24 5.04
CA GLY A 40 11.17 12.22 4.21
C GLY A 40 10.53 12.04 2.84
N SER A 41 11.03 11.04 2.12
CA SER A 41 10.48 10.59 0.84
C SER A 41 9.98 9.16 0.94
N PHE A 42 8.76 8.93 0.47
CA PHE A 42 8.13 7.62 0.37
C PHE A 42 7.96 7.26 -1.10
N SER A 43 8.38 6.04 -1.47
CA SER A 43 8.15 5.52 -2.82
C SER A 43 7.71 4.07 -2.81
N LEU A 44 6.74 3.75 -3.66
CA LEU A 44 6.27 2.39 -3.86
C LEU A 44 6.13 2.10 -5.35
N ASN A 45 6.78 1.02 -5.81
CA ASN A 45 6.61 0.46 -7.15
C ASN A 45 5.98 -0.93 -7.03
N ASN A 46 4.81 -1.11 -7.63
CA ASN A 46 4.08 -2.37 -7.68
C ASN A 46 3.87 -2.81 -9.13
N VAL A 47 3.62 -4.11 -9.32
CA VAL A 47 3.26 -4.67 -10.64
C VAL A 47 1.76 -4.92 -10.72
N ALA A 48 1.18 -5.61 -9.73
CA ALA A 48 -0.24 -5.94 -9.72
C ALA A 48 -0.82 -5.80 -8.31
N GLY A 49 -1.98 -5.15 -8.20
CA GLY A 49 -2.69 -4.95 -6.95
C GLY A 49 -2.89 -3.48 -6.60
N ASN A 50 -3.76 -3.22 -5.63
CA ASN A 50 -4.14 -1.86 -5.26
C ASN A 50 -3.15 -1.25 -4.27
N ILE A 51 -3.01 0.06 -4.32
CA ILE A 51 -2.22 0.85 -3.38
C ILE A 51 -3.17 1.84 -2.72
N MET A 52 -3.44 1.65 -1.43
CA MET A 52 -4.22 2.58 -0.62
C MET A 52 -3.31 3.26 0.40
N VAL A 53 -3.24 4.58 0.35
CA VAL A 53 -2.38 5.37 1.23
C VAL A 53 -3.23 6.34 2.05
N TYR A 54 -3.06 6.25 3.35
CA TYR A 54 -3.58 7.17 4.35
C TYR A 54 -2.43 7.99 4.92
N SER A 55 -2.70 9.24 5.26
CA SER A 55 -1.74 10.08 5.95
C SER A 55 -2.04 10.11 7.45
N TRP A 56 -1.00 10.32 8.26
CA TRP A 56 -1.12 10.52 9.71
C TRP A 56 -0.01 11.44 10.24
N ASP A 57 -0.10 11.80 11.52
CA ASP A 57 0.80 12.72 12.23
C ASP A 57 2.01 12.02 12.88
N LYS A 58 2.24 10.73 12.59
CA LYS A 58 3.35 9.93 13.14
C LYS A 58 4.53 9.87 12.17
N GLU A 59 5.75 9.90 12.71
CA GLU A 59 7.01 9.68 11.96
C GLU A 59 7.30 8.20 11.74
N GLU A 60 6.29 7.51 11.21
CA GLU A 60 6.29 6.07 10.98
C GLU A 60 5.55 5.77 9.67
N VAL A 61 5.99 4.74 8.97
CA VAL A 61 5.20 4.06 7.94
C VAL A 61 4.67 2.77 8.54
N LYS A 62 3.35 2.63 8.60
CA LYS A 62 2.71 1.33 8.82
C LYS A 62 2.30 0.76 7.48
N MET A 63 2.68 -0.49 7.24
CA MET A 63 2.38 -1.22 6.02
C MET A 63 1.62 -2.50 6.35
N ILE A 64 0.51 -2.71 5.66
CA ILE A 64 -0.12 -4.02 5.50
C ILE A 64 -0.02 -4.40 4.04
N ALA A 65 0.71 -5.46 3.73
CA ALA A 65 0.85 -6.02 2.39
C ALA A 65 0.14 -7.38 2.33
N THR A 66 -0.82 -7.52 1.42
CA THR A 66 -1.55 -8.78 1.19
C THR A 66 -1.17 -9.34 -0.17
N LYS A 67 -0.36 -10.39 -0.18
CA LYS A 67 -0.13 -11.17 -1.40
C LYS A 67 -1.31 -12.14 -1.56
N SER A 68 -1.91 -12.20 -2.74
CA SER A 68 -2.99 -13.16 -3.01
C SER A 68 -2.92 -13.73 -4.41
N ILE A 69 -3.34 -14.98 -4.55
CA ILE A 69 -3.40 -15.71 -5.82
C ILE A 69 -4.66 -16.57 -5.85
N ILE A 70 -5.24 -16.78 -7.03
CA ILE A 70 -6.37 -17.71 -7.20
C ILE A 70 -5.82 -19.14 -7.10
N SER A 71 -6.39 -19.98 -6.23
CA SER A 71 -5.92 -21.35 -6.02
C SER A 71 -6.31 -22.28 -7.18
N TRP A 72 -7.49 -22.06 -7.77
CA TRP A 72 -8.00 -22.94 -8.82
C TRP A 72 -7.15 -22.90 -10.09
N GLY A 73 -6.65 -24.06 -10.51
CA GLY A 73 -5.78 -24.20 -11.69
C GLY A 73 -4.35 -23.71 -11.46
N THR A 74 -3.96 -23.47 -10.20
CA THR A 74 -2.61 -23.05 -9.81
C THR A 74 -1.93 -24.19 -9.04
N ASP A 75 -0.82 -24.70 -9.59
CA ASP A 75 0.05 -25.63 -8.86
C ASP A 75 0.80 -24.86 -7.76
N ASP A 76 0.72 -25.37 -6.53
CA ASP A 76 1.31 -24.79 -5.30
C ASP A 76 1.20 -23.26 -5.19
N PRO A 77 -0.02 -22.73 -4.91
CA PRO A 77 -0.24 -21.29 -4.78
C PRO A 77 0.63 -20.65 -3.69
N GLU A 78 0.99 -21.37 -2.64
CA GLU A 78 1.80 -20.83 -1.54
C GLU A 78 3.25 -20.57 -1.97
N GLU A 79 3.85 -21.52 -2.68
CA GLU A 79 5.21 -21.36 -3.21
C GLU A 79 5.28 -20.19 -4.19
N LEU A 80 4.27 -20.04 -5.05
CA LEU A 80 4.20 -18.92 -5.99
C LEU A 80 4.11 -17.56 -5.29
N LEU A 81 3.37 -17.46 -4.18
CA LEU A 81 3.35 -16.25 -3.36
C LEU A 81 4.71 -15.94 -2.71
N ASP A 82 5.50 -16.96 -2.37
CA ASP A 82 6.84 -16.78 -1.79
C ASP A 82 7.89 -16.33 -2.81
N ARG A 83 7.66 -16.65 -4.09
CA ARG A 83 8.48 -16.15 -5.21
C ARG A 83 8.25 -14.67 -5.48
N ILE A 84 7.11 -14.10 -5.10
CA ILE A 84 6.88 -12.64 -5.14
C ILE A 84 7.63 -12.00 -3.97
N LYS A 85 8.58 -11.11 -4.27
CA LYS A 85 9.40 -10.43 -3.25
C LYS A 85 8.94 -8.99 -3.06
N ILE A 86 8.84 -8.57 -1.80
CA ILE A 86 8.64 -7.18 -1.42
C ILE A 86 9.98 -6.69 -0.89
N GLU A 87 10.70 -5.92 -1.70
CA GLU A 87 12.01 -5.38 -1.34
C GLU A 87 11.79 -4.03 -0.65
N ILE A 88 12.21 -3.91 0.62
CA ILE A 88 12.05 -2.71 1.42
C ILE A 88 13.43 -2.11 1.70
N THR A 89 13.59 -0.82 1.36
CA THR A 89 14.73 -0.01 1.80
C THR A 89 14.21 1.04 2.77
N SER A 90 14.55 0.90 4.04
CA SER A 90 14.09 1.78 5.11
C SER A 90 15.24 2.62 5.66
N GLN A 91 15.19 3.93 5.42
CA GLN A 91 16.06 4.93 6.03
C GLN A 91 15.19 6.08 6.53
N SER A 92 15.61 6.80 7.58
CA SER A 92 14.84 7.88 8.20
C SER A 92 14.33 8.94 7.21
N LYS A 93 15.08 9.25 6.14
CA LYS A 93 14.67 10.22 5.10
C LYS A 93 14.18 9.60 3.79
N ASN A 94 14.33 8.29 3.61
CA ASN A 94 14.04 7.63 2.33
C ASN A 94 13.51 6.22 2.59
N PHE A 95 12.22 6.05 2.31
CA PHE A 95 11.53 4.78 2.40
C PHE A 95 11.08 4.33 1.03
N ARG A 96 11.48 3.11 0.63
CA ARG A 96 11.16 2.54 -0.68
C ARG A 96 10.64 1.12 -0.55
N ILE A 97 9.52 0.86 -1.19
CA ILE A 97 8.98 -0.48 -1.45
C ILE A 97 9.10 -0.76 -2.95
N HIS A 98 9.65 -1.92 -3.29
CA HIS A 98 9.68 -2.42 -4.67
C HIS A 98 9.17 -3.86 -4.71
N THR A 99 8.06 -4.09 -5.40
CA THR A 99 7.49 -5.43 -5.58
C THR A 99 8.12 -6.10 -6.81
N ARG A 100 8.78 -7.25 -6.61
CA ARG A 100 9.38 -8.06 -7.68
C ARG A 100 8.55 -9.30 -7.94
N TYR A 101 8.18 -9.45 -9.21
CA TYR A 101 7.62 -10.68 -9.76
C TYR A 101 8.72 -11.42 -10.53
N PRO A 102 8.74 -12.76 -10.52
CA PRO A 102 9.73 -13.54 -11.27
C PRO A 102 9.59 -13.34 -12.79
N VAL A 103 10.74 -13.15 -13.46
CA VAL A 103 10.87 -12.65 -14.86
C VAL A 103 10.27 -13.59 -15.93
N PHE A 104 10.04 -14.86 -15.60
CA PHE A 104 9.53 -15.88 -16.54
C PHE A 104 8.17 -16.45 -16.16
N SER A 105 7.49 -15.85 -15.19
CA SER A 105 6.31 -16.46 -14.62
C SER A 105 5.04 -15.74 -15.06
N TRP A 106 4.23 -16.46 -15.84
CA TRP A 106 2.79 -16.27 -15.87
C TRP A 106 2.21 -16.63 -14.50
N ILE A 107 2.55 -15.90 -13.42
CA ILE A 107 1.75 -15.96 -12.19
C ILE A 107 0.45 -15.22 -12.51
N LYS A 108 -0.41 -15.88 -13.30
CA LYS A 108 -1.72 -15.35 -13.65
C LYS A 108 -2.45 -15.16 -12.33
N ASN A 109 -3.03 -13.98 -12.16
CA ASN A 109 -3.94 -13.66 -11.06
C ASN A 109 -3.28 -13.49 -9.67
N ALA A 110 -1.95 -13.46 -9.56
CA ALA A 110 -1.32 -13.01 -8.33
C ALA A 110 -1.22 -11.48 -8.26
N ARG A 111 -1.49 -10.94 -7.08
CA ARG A 111 -1.45 -9.50 -6.79
C ARG A 111 -0.88 -9.27 -5.39
N VAL A 112 -0.33 -8.07 -5.19
CA VAL A 112 0.06 -7.56 -3.88
C VAL A 112 -0.71 -6.26 -3.65
N ASP A 113 -1.64 -6.29 -2.71
CA ASP A 113 -2.37 -5.10 -2.28
C ASP A 113 -1.64 -4.48 -1.08
N TYR A 114 -1.56 -3.15 -1.08
CA TYR A 114 -0.93 -2.37 -0.03
C TYR A 114 -1.95 -1.45 0.64
N GLN A 115 -1.98 -1.50 1.97
CA GLN A 115 -2.57 -0.47 2.81
C GLN A 115 -1.46 0.18 3.62
N LEU A 116 -1.35 1.49 3.51
CA LEU A 116 -0.23 2.25 4.04
C LEU A 116 -0.73 3.41 4.87
N TRP A 117 -0.11 3.64 6.02
CA TRP A 117 -0.21 4.88 6.75
C TRP A 117 1.18 5.52 6.76
N ILE A 118 1.28 6.75 6.25
CA ILE A 118 2.56 7.45 6.09
C ILE A 118 2.50 8.85 6.73
N PRO A 119 3.64 9.43 7.11
CA PRO A 119 3.66 10.80 7.65
C PRO A 119 3.12 11.79 6.61
N GLU A 120 2.20 12.65 7.04
CA GLU A 120 1.38 13.51 6.18
C GLU A 120 2.15 14.53 5.33
N ALA A 121 3.39 14.86 5.72
CA ALA A 121 4.22 15.86 5.06
C ALA A 121 5.36 15.25 4.20
N THR A 122 5.39 13.93 4.01
CA THR A 122 6.41 13.26 3.19
C THR A 122 6.21 13.51 1.71
N SER A 123 7.27 13.48 0.91
CA SER A 123 7.08 13.47 -0.56
C SER A 123 6.75 12.06 -1.06
N VAL A 124 5.72 11.93 -1.90
CA VAL A 124 5.17 10.62 -2.27
C VAL A 124 5.31 10.33 -3.77
N ARG A 125 5.80 9.13 -4.09
CA ARG A 125 5.83 8.57 -5.45
C ARG A 125 5.21 7.17 -5.45
N LEU A 126 4.07 7.01 -6.12
CA LEU A 126 3.36 5.75 -6.27
C LEU A 126 3.34 5.35 -7.74
N GLU A 127 3.83 4.15 -8.04
CA GLU A 127 3.81 3.60 -9.39
C GLU A 127 3.24 2.18 -9.37
N SER A 128 2.32 1.90 -10.29
CA SER A 128 1.79 0.56 -10.51
C SER A 128 1.73 0.25 -12.00
N VAL A 129 1.85 -1.02 -12.38
CA VAL A 129 1.52 -1.45 -13.75
C VAL A 129 0.02 -1.73 -13.84
N SER A 130 -0.53 -2.52 -12.92
CA SER A 130 -1.94 -2.86 -12.87
C SER A 130 -2.53 -2.72 -11.47
N GLY A 131 -3.58 -1.92 -11.34
CA GLY A 131 -4.29 -1.73 -10.07
C GLY A 131 -4.62 -0.27 -9.77
N ALA A 132 -5.50 -0.06 -8.80
CA ALA A 132 -5.90 1.27 -8.39
C ALA A 132 -4.88 1.89 -7.43
N ILE A 133 -4.70 3.21 -7.55
CA ILE A 133 -3.96 4.02 -6.57
C ILE A 133 -4.98 4.96 -5.92
N GLN A 134 -5.08 4.90 -4.59
CA GLN A 134 -5.90 5.79 -3.80
C GLN A 134 -5.06 6.47 -2.72
N MET A 135 -5.24 7.77 -2.57
CA MET A 135 -4.62 8.54 -1.50
C MET A 135 -5.53 9.66 -1.00
N GLU A 136 -5.54 9.85 0.32
CA GLU A 136 -6.35 10.86 0.99
C GLU A 136 -5.51 11.70 1.96
N GLU A 137 -5.88 12.98 2.07
CA GLU A 137 -5.44 13.92 3.12
C GLU A 137 -3.92 14.06 3.25
N HIS A 138 -3.24 14.60 2.24
CA HIS A 138 -1.78 14.69 2.26
C HIS A 138 -1.28 16.14 2.14
N LEU A 139 -0.15 16.47 2.76
CA LEU A 139 0.34 17.85 2.92
C LEU A 139 1.57 18.19 2.07
N ASN A 140 1.99 17.30 1.18
CA ASN A 140 3.14 17.54 0.32
C ASN A 140 2.91 16.98 -1.10
N ARG A 141 3.97 16.98 -1.92
CA ARG A 141 3.92 16.58 -3.31
C ARG A 141 3.54 15.11 -3.47
N VAL A 142 2.67 14.84 -4.43
CA VAL A 142 2.26 13.49 -4.82
C VAL A 142 2.52 13.29 -6.31
N TYR A 143 3.27 12.24 -6.63
CA TYR A 143 3.38 11.70 -7.97
C TYR A 143 2.71 10.33 -8.00
N ALA A 144 1.73 10.14 -8.89
CA ALA A 144 1.04 8.87 -9.06
C ALA A 144 1.04 8.44 -10.53
N LYS A 145 1.50 7.22 -10.80
CA LYS A 145 1.50 6.66 -12.16
C LYS A 145 0.92 5.26 -12.17
N THR A 146 0.03 4.99 -13.13
CA THR A 146 -0.42 3.64 -13.44
C THR A 146 -0.37 3.38 -14.95
N VAL A 147 -0.26 2.12 -15.38
CA VAL A 147 -0.45 1.77 -16.79
C VAL A 147 -1.90 1.36 -17.01
N SER A 148 -2.42 0.44 -16.20
CA SER A 148 -3.80 -0.04 -16.24
C SER A 148 -4.44 0.06 -14.86
N GLY A 149 -5.25 1.08 -14.63
CA GLY A 149 -5.95 1.25 -13.36
C GLY A 149 -6.44 2.67 -13.13
N SER A 150 -7.25 2.84 -12.08
CA SER A 150 -7.75 4.15 -11.69
C SER A 150 -6.83 4.83 -10.68
N ILE A 151 -6.69 6.16 -10.77
CA ILE A 151 -6.00 6.96 -9.77
C ILE A 151 -7.03 7.88 -9.10
N LYS A 152 -7.16 7.79 -7.77
CA LYS A 152 -8.05 8.62 -6.96
C LYS A 152 -7.22 9.37 -5.91
N LEU A 153 -7.14 10.68 -6.05
CA LEU A 153 -6.45 11.55 -5.09
C LEU A 153 -7.46 12.54 -4.50
N ASN A 154 -7.53 12.62 -3.18
CA ASN A 154 -8.46 13.52 -2.50
C ASN A 154 -7.76 14.35 -1.40
N ASN A 155 -8.10 15.64 -1.32
CA ASN A 155 -7.64 16.55 -0.27
C ASN A 155 -6.10 16.61 -0.15
N ILE A 156 -5.42 16.87 -1.28
CA ILE A 156 -3.96 17.00 -1.31
C ILE A 156 -3.56 18.47 -1.27
N LYS A 157 -2.82 18.89 -0.24
CA LYS A 157 -2.24 20.23 -0.08
C LYS A 157 -0.79 20.22 -0.54
N GLY A 158 -0.58 20.11 -1.85
CA GLY A 158 0.74 20.08 -2.46
C GLY A 158 0.66 19.94 -3.97
N ASN A 159 1.81 19.90 -4.64
CA ASN A 159 1.86 19.70 -6.07
C ASN A 159 1.54 18.25 -6.44
N VAL A 160 0.67 18.06 -7.42
CA VAL A 160 0.22 16.74 -7.88
C VAL A 160 0.58 16.54 -9.35
N GLU A 161 1.27 15.44 -9.65
CA GLU A 161 1.45 14.95 -11.02
C GLU A 161 0.90 13.54 -11.14
N VAL A 162 -0.03 13.34 -12.07
CA VAL A 162 -0.67 12.05 -12.34
C VAL A 162 -0.37 11.62 -13.77
N LYS A 163 -0.14 10.32 -13.98
CA LYS A 163 -0.01 9.72 -15.31
C LYS A 163 -0.76 8.40 -15.38
N THR A 164 -1.58 8.22 -16.40
CA THR A 164 -2.19 6.92 -16.70
C THR A 164 -2.14 6.64 -18.20
N VAL A 165 -2.10 5.36 -18.58
CA VAL A 165 -2.25 4.94 -19.99
C VAL A 165 -3.69 4.48 -20.25
N SER A 166 -4.22 3.63 -19.37
CA SER A 166 -5.59 3.11 -19.42
C SER A 166 -6.22 3.13 -18.04
N GLY A 167 -7.33 3.85 -17.91
CA GLY A 167 -8.09 3.98 -16.66
C GLY A 167 -8.47 5.41 -16.34
N GLN A 168 -9.20 5.59 -15.24
CA GLN A 168 -9.78 6.89 -14.86
C GLN A 168 -8.90 7.60 -13.84
N VAL A 169 -8.75 8.92 -14.00
CA VAL A 169 -8.12 9.79 -12.99
C VAL A 169 -9.19 10.66 -12.35
N SER A 170 -9.24 10.68 -11.02
CA SER A 170 -10.07 11.58 -10.22
C SER A 170 -9.19 12.26 -9.18
N ALA A 171 -8.89 13.54 -9.37
CA ALA A 171 -8.21 14.37 -8.39
C ALA A 171 -9.18 15.43 -7.86
N ARG A 172 -9.45 15.43 -6.55
CA ARG A 172 -10.41 16.33 -5.90
C ARG A 172 -9.74 17.09 -4.76
N GLN A 173 -10.16 18.35 -4.57
CA GLN A 173 -9.68 19.21 -3.47
C GLN A 173 -8.15 19.35 -3.43
N ILE A 174 -7.53 19.60 -4.59
CA ILE A 174 -6.08 19.80 -4.70
C ILE A 174 -5.75 21.28 -4.42
N LYS A 175 -4.91 21.53 -3.41
CA LYS A 175 -4.37 22.86 -3.07
C LYS A 175 -2.89 22.92 -3.43
N GLY A 176 -2.62 23.14 -4.71
CA GLY A 176 -1.28 23.21 -5.29
C GLY A 176 -1.35 23.11 -6.81
N ARG A 177 -0.20 23.01 -7.48
CA ARG A 177 -0.19 22.80 -8.93
C ARG A 177 -0.63 21.37 -9.26
N TYR A 178 -1.56 21.22 -10.18
CA TYR A 178 -1.98 19.93 -10.74
C TYR A 178 -1.45 19.75 -12.17
N LYS A 179 -0.99 18.54 -12.50
CA LYS A 179 -0.61 18.09 -13.84
C LYS A 179 -1.12 16.66 -14.05
N GLY A 180 -1.87 16.41 -15.10
CA GLY A 180 -2.41 15.09 -15.47
C GLY A 180 -2.00 14.68 -16.87
#